data_AF-A0A931YRC9-F1
#
_entry.id   AF-A0A931YRC9-F1
#
_cell.length_a   1.000
_cell.length_b   1.000
_cell.length_c   1.000
_cell.angle_alpha   90.00
_cell.angle_beta   90.00
_cell.angle_gamma   90.00
#
_symmetry.space_group_name_H-M   'P 1'
#
loop_
_entity.id
_entity.type
_entity.pdbx_description
1 polymer ?
#
loop_
_entity_poly.entity_id
_entity_poly.type
_entity_poly.pdbx_seq_one_letter_code
_entity_poly.pdbx_strand_id
1 'polypeptide(L)'
;MSTIIKDDILQKKSKETGGKEKVNKIMDTIIESSLHPTIVKPEKLAPSGPAKPSKIIAKQNIFSSVVLIEGENAEDLNDIKVRLLNELKPSNEIESIIVDRIISNIWRLKRCLNIESQILEYETSCIQEYKQGLFRVRKRTEKELNQLKALKIAENRNKIRELINYETLLEEQTFKALNELNKVRNQDSKQENKVKKTKK
;
A
#
# COMPACT_ATOMS: atom_id res chain seq x y z
N MET A 1 4.38 -72.99 -19.55
CA MET A 1 3.54 -72.43 -18.48
C MET A 1 4.41 -72.31 -17.23
N SER A 2 5.03 -71.13 -17.02
CA SER A 2 4.71 -70.14 -15.95
C SER A 2 5.09 -70.66 -14.56
N THR A 3 6.05 -70.09 -13.81
CA THR A 3 6.08 -68.71 -13.31
C THR A 3 7.48 -68.26 -12.88
N ILE A 4 7.77 -66.98 -13.14
CA ILE A 4 8.86 -66.18 -12.58
C ILE A 4 8.30 -65.48 -11.32
N ILE A 5 9.20 -65.01 -10.44
CA ILE A 5 9.10 -63.86 -9.52
C ILE A 5 8.93 -64.22 -8.02
N LYS A 6 9.89 -63.70 -7.23
CA LYS A 6 10.06 -63.60 -5.76
C LYS A 6 11.23 -64.50 -5.31
N ASP A 7 12.44 -63.99 -5.12
CA ASP A 7 12.79 -63.07 -4.04
C ASP A 7 14.06 -62.27 -4.31
N ASP A 8 13.93 -61.15 -5.02
CA ASP A 8 14.99 -60.16 -5.25
C ASP A 8 14.78 -58.92 -4.36
N ILE A 9 14.47 -59.14 -3.07
CA ILE A 9 14.09 -58.08 -2.10
C ILE A 9 15.23 -57.72 -1.12
N LEU A 10 16.45 -58.24 -1.29
CA LEU A 10 17.55 -57.95 -0.34
C LEU A 10 18.74 -57.16 -0.89
N GLN A 11 18.70 -56.61 -2.10
CA GLN A 11 19.82 -55.82 -2.66
C GLN A 11 19.48 -54.40 -3.12
N LYS A 12 18.45 -53.74 -2.58
CA LYS A 12 18.12 -52.34 -2.91
C LYS A 12 18.14 -51.36 -1.72
N LYS A 13 19.08 -51.54 -0.79
CA LYS A 13 19.41 -50.57 0.27
C LYS A 13 20.87 -50.10 0.16
N SER A 14 21.20 -49.36 -0.90
CA SER A 14 22.50 -48.66 -0.97
C SER A 14 22.54 -47.43 -1.90
N LYS A 15 21.38 -46.82 -2.21
CA LYS A 15 21.33 -45.62 -3.08
C LYS A 15 20.50 -44.44 -2.54
N GLU A 16 20.20 -44.39 -1.25
CA GLU A 16 19.44 -43.30 -0.62
C GLU A 16 20.25 -42.37 0.31
N THR A 17 21.57 -42.57 0.42
CA THR A 17 22.41 -41.72 1.29
C THR A 17 22.90 -40.45 0.59
N GLY A 18 23.15 -40.48 -0.72
CA GLY A 18 23.68 -39.33 -1.47
C GLY A 18 22.68 -38.21 -1.78
N GLY A 19 21.37 -38.43 -1.62
CA GLY A 19 20.34 -37.40 -1.84
C GLY A 19 20.12 -36.51 -0.62
N LYS A 20 20.12 -37.11 0.57
CA LYS A 20 19.91 -36.40 1.85
C LYS A 20 21.12 -35.54 2.24
N GLU A 21 22.32 -36.01 1.94
CA GLU A 21 23.56 -35.24 2.13
C GLU A 21 23.61 -33.98 1.25
N LYS A 22 23.13 -34.07 0.00
CA LYS A 22 23.05 -32.91 -0.91
C LYS A 22 22.02 -31.89 -0.43
N VAL A 23 20.87 -32.35 0.07
CA VAL A 23 19.83 -31.46 0.61
C VAL A 23 20.31 -30.77 1.90
N ASN A 24 20.98 -31.49 2.80
CA ASN A 24 21.55 -30.88 4.00
C ASN A 24 22.65 -29.88 3.66
N LYS A 25 23.53 -30.18 2.70
CA LYS A 25 24.56 -29.24 2.24
C LYS A 25 23.99 -27.97 1.62
N ILE A 26 22.86 -28.08 0.90
CA ILE A 26 22.14 -26.92 0.37
C ILE A 26 21.51 -26.11 1.50
N MET A 27 20.90 -26.76 2.50
CA MET A 27 20.33 -26.09 3.67
C MET A 27 21.40 -25.35 4.48
N ASP A 28 22.56 -25.95 4.69
CA ASP A 28 23.67 -25.33 5.41
C ASP A 28 24.25 -24.13 4.65
N THR A 29 24.37 -24.21 3.32
CA THR A 29 24.86 -23.08 2.48
C THR A 29 23.89 -21.89 2.50
N ILE A 30 22.58 -22.15 2.55
CA ILE A 30 21.55 -21.10 2.61
C ILE A 30 21.55 -20.42 3.98
N ILE A 31 21.72 -21.18 5.06
CA ILE A 31 21.78 -20.65 6.43
C ILE A 31 23.05 -19.80 6.63
N GLU A 32 24.19 -20.22 6.07
CA GLU A 32 25.47 -19.50 6.19
C GLU A 32 25.48 -18.18 5.40
N SER A 33 24.77 -18.12 4.26
CA SER A 33 24.58 -16.88 3.48
C SER A 33 23.73 -15.81 4.19
N SER A 34 23.01 -16.17 5.26
CA SER A 34 22.10 -15.29 6.00
C SER A 34 22.75 -14.66 7.25
N LEU A 35 23.96 -15.08 7.65
CA LEU A 35 24.58 -14.70 8.93
C LEU A 35 25.78 -13.74 8.85
N HIS A 36 25.83 -12.85 7.85
CA HIS A 36 26.76 -11.71 7.89
C HIS A 36 26.10 -10.36 7.62
N PRO A 37 25.67 -9.64 8.67
CA PRO A 37 25.80 -8.19 8.73
C PRO A 37 27.19 -7.88 9.28
N THR A 38 28.16 -7.62 8.40
CA THR A 38 29.49 -7.15 8.83
C THR A 38 29.36 -5.72 9.35
N ILE A 39 29.17 -5.58 10.66
CA ILE A 39 29.29 -4.31 11.38
C ILE A 39 30.79 -4.00 11.47
N VAL A 40 31.27 -3.08 10.65
CA VAL A 40 32.62 -2.49 10.79
C VAL A 40 32.48 -1.15 11.52
N LYS A 41 33.10 -1.06 12.69
CA LYS A 41 33.24 0.15 13.53
C LYS A 41 34.24 1.13 12.86
N PRO A 42 34.07 2.46 12.96
CA PRO A 42 34.74 3.40 12.06
C PRO A 42 36.13 3.80 12.57
N GLU A 43 37.11 3.74 11.68
CA GLU A 43 38.40 4.41 11.84
C GLU A 43 38.39 5.70 11.00
N LYS A 44 38.79 6.82 11.62
CA LYS A 44 38.72 8.18 11.08
C LYS A 44 39.64 8.32 9.86
N LEU A 45 39.12 8.84 8.75
CA LEU A 45 39.80 9.80 7.88
C LEU A 45 38.74 10.50 6.98
N ALA A 46 38.68 11.83 7.03
CA ALA A 46 38.02 12.68 6.03
C ALA A 46 39.10 13.25 5.07
N PRO A 47 38.80 13.93 3.93
CA PRO A 47 37.50 14.30 3.34
C PRO A 47 37.39 13.98 1.81
N SER A 48 36.31 14.44 1.16
CA SER A 48 36.12 14.59 -0.31
C SER A 48 35.38 13.49 -1.07
N GLY A 49 34.14 13.79 -1.49
CA GLY A 49 33.38 13.04 -2.51
C GLY A 49 31.87 13.19 -2.31
N PRO A 50 31.07 13.39 -3.37
CA PRO A 50 29.71 13.93 -3.28
C PRO A 50 28.79 12.97 -2.51
N ALA A 51 27.90 13.57 -1.72
CA ALA A 51 26.92 12.88 -0.90
C ALA A 51 26.20 11.79 -1.71
N LYS A 52 26.38 10.53 -1.29
CA LYS A 52 25.53 9.43 -1.74
C LYS A 52 24.07 9.81 -1.40
N PRO A 53 23.10 9.58 -2.30
CA PRO A 53 21.71 9.75 -1.95
C PRO A 53 21.40 8.75 -0.83
N SER A 54 21.37 9.24 0.40
CA SER A 54 20.80 8.54 1.53
C SER A 54 19.45 8.00 1.06
N LYS A 55 19.25 6.69 1.17
CA LYS A 55 17.96 6.04 0.96
C LYS A 55 16.96 6.60 1.97
N ILE A 56 16.47 7.79 1.69
CA ILE A 56 15.26 8.33 2.26
C ILE A 56 14.17 7.65 1.43
N ILE A 57 13.95 6.36 1.72
CA ILE A 57 12.59 5.87 1.74
C ILE A 57 11.98 6.59 2.96
N ALA A 58 11.76 7.91 2.84
CA ALA A 58 10.91 8.62 3.77
C ALA A 58 9.65 7.80 3.76
N LYS A 59 9.29 7.24 4.91
CA LYS A 59 8.05 6.49 5.10
C LYS A 59 6.96 7.29 4.38
N GLN A 60 6.60 6.84 3.17
CA GLN A 60 5.57 7.46 2.35
C GLN A 60 4.27 7.05 3.03
N ASN A 61 3.99 7.74 4.14
CA ASN A 61 2.78 7.57 4.90
C ASN A 61 1.66 8.27 4.12
N ILE A 62 0.41 7.87 4.34
CA ILE A 62 -0.78 8.53 3.80
C ILE A 62 -0.76 10.04 4.10
N PHE A 63 -0.18 10.44 5.23
CA PHE A 63 0.08 11.84 5.61
C PHE A 63 1.46 12.38 5.23
N SER A 64 2.13 11.81 4.23
CA SER A 64 3.34 12.41 3.68
C SER A 64 3.06 13.86 3.26
N SER A 65 4.05 14.74 3.47
CA SER A 65 4.03 16.11 2.94
C SER A 65 3.95 16.11 1.42
N VAL A 66 4.35 15.01 0.79
CA VAL A 66 4.27 14.81 -0.65
C VAL A 66 2.85 14.38 -1.04
N VAL A 67 2.22 15.16 -1.93
CA VAL A 67 0.86 14.88 -2.42
C VAL A 67 0.87 13.76 -3.47
N LEU A 68 1.83 13.76 -4.39
CA LEU A 68 1.96 12.73 -5.45
C LEU A 68 3.09 11.75 -5.10
N ILE A 69 2.76 10.47 -4.99
CA ILE A 69 3.73 9.41 -4.66
C ILE A 69 4.20 8.70 -5.95
N GLU A 70 5.37 8.06 -5.90
CA GLU A 70 5.86 7.22 -6.99
C GLU A 70 4.85 6.13 -7.37
N GLY A 71 4.62 5.94 -8.68
CA GLY A 71 3.63 4.99 -9.20
C GLY A 71 2.21 5.54 -9.36
N GLU A 72 1.93 6.76 -8.90
CA GLU A 72 0.65 7.43 -9.15
C GLU A 72 0.65 8.23 -10.45
N ASN A 73 -0.53 8.34 -11.09
CA ASN A 73 -0.68 9.15 -12.28
C ASN A 73 -0.81 10.65 -11.93
N ALA A 74 0.15 11.45 -12.41
CA ALA A 74 0.12 12.91 -12.26
C ALA A 74 -1.05 13.56 -13.03
N GLU A 75 -1.47 12.95 -14.15
CA GLU A 75 -2.57 13.45 -14.98
C GLU A 75 -3.91 13.36 -14.24
N ASP A 76 -4.18 12.22 -13.58
CA ASP A 76 -5.36 12.05 -12.73
C ASP A 76 -5.46 13.12 -11.62
N LEU A 77 -4.33 13.43 -10.99
CA LEU A 77 -4.27 14.47 -9.95
C LEU A 77 -4.52 15.85 -10.56
N ASN A 78 -3.93 16.13 -11.72
CA ASN A 78 -4.12 17.40 -12.41
C ASN A 78 -5.57 17.57 -12.87
N ASP A 79 -6.21 16.51 -13.35
CA ASP A 79 -7.63 16.50 -13.73
C ASP A 79 -8.54 16.81 -12.54
N ILE A 80 -8.27 16.20 -11.38
CA ILE A 80 -9.00 16.49 -10.14
C ILE A 80 -8.81 17.96 -9.76
N LYS A 81 -7.56 18.45 -9.83
CA LYS A 81 -7.23 19.84 -9.54
C LYS A 81 -7.97 20.81 -10.45
N VAL A 82 -7.93 20.59 -11.77
CA VAL A 82 -8.60 21.44 -12.76
C VAL A 82 -10.11 21.45 -12.54
N ARG A 83 -10.73 20.28 -12.33
CA ARG A 83 -12.18 20.19 -12.05
C ARG A 83 -12.56 20.96 -10.78
N LEU A 84 -11.84 20.76 -9.68
CA LEU A 84 -12.14 21.41 -8.41
C LEU A 84 -11.87 22.91 -8.43
N LEU A 85 -10.83 23.37 -9.13
CA LEU A 85 -10.60 24.81 -9.33
C LEU A 85 -11.70 25.45 -10.16
N ASN A 86 -12.17 24.77 -11.21
CA ASN A 86 -13.26 25.26 -12.06
C ASN A 86 -14.61 25.29 -11.34
N GLU A 87 -14.86 24.33 -10.45
CA GLU A 87 -16.09 24.25 -9.66
C GLU A 87 -16.09 25.24 -8.50
N LEU A 88 -15.01 25.24 -7.71
CA LEU A 88 -14.93 26.05 -6.50
C LEU A 88 -14.60 27.51 -6.83
N LYS A 89 -13.85 27.82 -7.89
CA LYS A 89 -13.49 29.19 -8.31
C LYS A 89 -12.95 30.06 -7.15
N PRO A 90 -11.78 29.71 -6.57
CA PRO A 90 -11.17 30.55 -5.57
C PRO A 90 -10.86 31.94 -6.15
N SER A 91 -11.24 32.98 -5.40
CA SER A 91 -11.14 34.39 -5.81
C SER A 91 -9.97 35.12 -5.13
N ASN A 92 -9.53 34.63 -3.98
CA ASN A 92 -8.43 35.19 -3.21
C ASN A 92 -7.41 34.10 -2.80
N GLU A 93 -6.27 34.52 -2.25
CA GLU A 93 -5.18 33.61 -1.86
C GLU A 93 -5.60 32.64 -0.75
N ILE A 94 -6.40 33.11 0.22
CA ILE A 94 -6.87 32.28 1.34
C ILE A 94 -7.77 31.16 0.83
N GLU A 95 -8.72 31.48 -0.04
CA GLU A 95 -9.57 30.50 -0.73
C GLU A 95 -8.73 29.53 -1.54
N SER A 96 -7.69 30.01 -2.25
CA SER A 96 -6.79 29.16 -3.04
C SER A 96 -6.08 28.13 -2.17
N ILE A 97 -5.57 28.53 -1.00
CA ILE A 97 -4.94 27.62 -0.03
C ILE A 97 -5.94 26.58 0.50
N ILE A 98 -7.17 27.01 0.81
CA ILE A 98 -8.21 26.10 1.29
C ILE A 98 -8.61 25.09 0.18
N VAL A 99 -8.75 25.55 -1.05
CA VAL A 99 -9.06 24.70 -2.22
C VAL A 99 -7.93 23.71 -2.49
N ASP A 100 -6.67 24.15 -2.44
CA ASP A 100 -5.51 23.25 -2.56
C ASP A 100 -5.53 22.17 -1.47
N ARG A 101 -5.90 22.53 -0.23
CA ARG A 101 -6.07 21.56 0.86
C ARG A 101 -7.19 20.56 0.59
N ILE A 102 -8.33 21.00 0.04
CA ILE A 102 -9.44 20.13 -0.38
C ILE A 102 -8.96 19.14 -1.43
N ILE A 103 -8.28 19.61 -2.48
CA ILE A 103 -7.72 18.77 -3.54
C ILE A 103 -6.76 17.73 -2.94
N SER A 104 -5.87 18.18 -2.05
CA SER A 104 -4.90 17.33 -1.36
C SER A 104 -5.56 16.22 -0.52
N ASN A 105 -6.66 16.53 0.17
CA ASN A 105 -7.38 15.56 0.99
C ASN A 105 -8.15 14.55 0.12
N ILE A 106 -8.82 15.02 -0.94
CA ILE A 106 -9.54 14.16 -1.88
C ILE A 106 -8.58 13.19 -2.58
N TRP A 107 -7.39 13.65 -2.97
CA TRP A 107 -6.37 12.78 -3.55
C TRP A 107 -5.92 11.68 -2.59
N ARG A 108 -5.64 12.06 -1.33
CA ARG A 108 -5.28 11.09 -0.28
C ARG A 108 -6.42 10.11 0.01
N LEU A 109 -7.68 10.55 -0.06
CA LEU A 109 -8.85 9.69 0.11
C LEU A 109 -8.95 8.67 -1.04
N LYS A 110 -8.80 9.11 -2.29
CA LYS A 110 -8.74 8.21 -3.47
C LYS A 110 -7.61 7.18 -3.32
N ARG A 111 -6.46 7.59 -2.79
CA ARG A 111 -5.35 6.69 -2.47
C ARG A 111 -5.73 5.67 -1.41
N CYS A 112 -6.38 6.06 -0.31
CA CYS A 112 -6.82 5.11 0.72
C CYS A 112 -7.68 4.00 0.10
N LEU A 113 -8.67 4.36 -0.72
CA LEU A 113 -9.53 3.39 -1.41
C LEU A 113 -8.75 2.48 -2.36
N ASN A 114 -7.77 3.02 -3.08
CA ASN A 114 -6.92 2.23 -3.97
C ASN A 114 -6.03 1.23 -3.19
N ILE A 115 -5.46 1.67 -2.07
CA ILE A 115 -4.67 0.81 -1.18
C ILE A 115 -5.56 -0.28 -0.58
N GLU A 116 -6.79 0.05 -0.16
CA GLU A 116 -7.75 -0.96 0.31
C GLU A 116 -7.99 -2.03 -0.73
N SER A 117 -8.29 -1.60 -1.97
CA SER A 117 -8.54 -2.51 -3.09
C SER A 117 -7.34 -3.44 -3.34
N GLN A 118 -6.11 -2.90 -3.34
CA GLN A 118 -4.89 -3.67 -3.50
C GLN A 118 -4.65 -4.65 -2.35
N ILE A 119 -4.93 -4.26 -1.09
CA ILE A 119 -4.84 -5.16 0.05
C ILE A 119 -5.83 -6.31 -0.13
N LEU A 120 -7.09 -6.02 -0.48
CA LEU A 120 -8.11 -7.04 -0.69
C LEU A 120 -7.75 -7.99 -1.86
N GLU A 121 -7.22 -7.45 -2.96
CA GLU A 121 -6.76 -8.24 -4.10
C GLU A 121 -5.58 -9.14 -3.72
N TYR A 122 -4.55 -8.59 -3.07
CA TYR A 122 -3.39 -9.35 -2.60
C TYR A 122 -3.80 -10.48 -1.66
N GLU A 123 -4.63 -10.20 -0.66
CA GLU A 123 -5.10 -11.21 0.30
C GLU A 123 -5.93 -12.31 -0.38
N THR A 124 -6.70 -11.97 -1.42
CA THR A 124 -7.52 -12.94 -2.14
C THR A 124 -6.80 -13.63 -3.30
N SER A 125 -5.61 -13.16 -3.70
CA SER A 125 -4.81 -13.74 -4.80
C SER A 125 -4.38 -15.18 -4.52
N CYS A 126 -3.90 -15.47 -3.31
CA CYS A 126 -3.51 -16.82 -2.87
C CYS A 126 -4.69 -17.80 -2.89
N ILE A 127 -5.93 -17.30 -2.83
CA ILE A 127 -7.15 -18.11 -2.87
C ILE A 127 -7.44 -18.61 -4.29
N GLN A 128 -6.99 -17.88 -5.32
CA GLN A 128 -7.14 -18.29 -6.71
C GLN A 128 -6.34 -19.56 -7.03
N GLU A 129 -5.17 -19.74 -6.42
CA GLU A 129 -4.36 -20.96 -6.56
C GLU A 129 -5.12 -22.21 -6.06
N TYR A 130 -5.90 -22.06 -4.99
CA TYR A 130 -6.74 -23.16 -4.49
C TYR A 130 -7.95 -23.47 -5.38
N LYS A 131 -8.40 -22.55 -6.24
CA LYS A 131 -9.47 -22.80 -7.22
C LYS A 131 -9.04 -23.83 -8.25
N GLN A 132 -7.74 -23.90 -8.54
CA GLN A 132 -7.17 -24.81 -9.53
C GLN A 132 -7.01 -26.25 -9.01
N GLY A 133 -7.30 -26.50 -7.72
CA GLY A 133 -7.30 -27.85 -7.15
C GLY A 133 -5.91 -28.41 -6.84
N LEU A 134 -4.86 -27.58 -6.89
CA LEU A 134 -3.46 -28.02 -6.80
C LEU A 134 -3.12 -28.78 -5.50
N PHE A 135 -3.97 -28.68 -4.47
CA PHE A 135 -3.79 -29.32 -3.16
C PHE A 135 -5.05 -30.01 -2.59
N ARG A 136 -6.09 -30.30 -3.40
CA ARG A 136 -7.34 -30.93 -2.89
C ARG A 136 -7.94 -31.96 -3.86
N VAL A 137 -8.56 -32.99 -3.28
CA VAL A 137 -9.28 -34.07 -3.98
C VAL A 137 -10.51 -33.55 -4.75
N ARG A 138 -11.10 -32.43 -4.31
CA ARG A 138 -12.24 -31.78 -4.99
C ARG A 138 -12.05 -30.27 -5.11
N LYS A 139 -12.66 -29.68 -6.14
CA LYS A 139 -12.82 -28.23 -6.27
C LYS A 139 -13.73 -27.70 -5.16
N ARG A 140 -13.43 -26.48 -4.67
CA ARG A 140 -14.29 -25.79 -3.71
C ARG A 140 -15.53 -25.25 -4.40
N THR A 141 -16.64 -25.25 -3.66
CA THR A 141 -17.84 -24.51 -4.06
C THR A 141 -17.60 -23.01 -3.94
N GLU A 142 -18.42 -22.21 -4.62
CA GLU A 142 -18.33 -20.75 -4.56
C GLU A 142 -18.55 -20.22 -3.13
N LYS A 143 -19.47 -20.82 -2.37
CA LYS A 143 -19.72 -20.48 -0.97
C LYS A 143 -18.47 -20.70 -0.10
N GLU A 144 -17.81 -21.85 -0.23
CA GLU A 144 -16.56 -22.16 0.48
C GLU A 144 -15.43 -21.19 0.10
N LEU A 145 -15.38 -20.76 -1.17
CA LEU A 145 -14.40 -19.79 -1.65
C LEU A 145 -14.62 -18.41 -1.02
N ASN A 146 -15.87 -17.95 -0.98
CA ASN A 146 -16.23 -16.66 -0.40
C ASN A 146 -15.97 -16.62 1.12
N GLN A 147 -16.24 -17.72 1.83
CA GLN A 147 -15.91 -17.85 3.26
C GLN A 147 -14.40 -17.75 3.51
N LEU A 148 -13.57 -18.38 2.67
CA LEU A 148 -12.11 -18.28 2.80
C LEU A 148 -11.59 -16.88 2.51
N LYS A 149 -12.15 -16.19 1.51
CA LYS A 149 -11.83 -14.78 1.24
C LYS A 149 -12.13 -13.93 2.48
N ALA A 150 -13.31 -14.10 3.07
CA ALA A 150 -13.70 -13.36 4.28
C ALA A 150 -12.76 -13.64 5.47
N LEU A 151 -12.36 -14.90 5.68
CA LEU A 151 -11.38 -15.24 6.74
C LEU A 151 -10.03 -14.58 6.49
N LYS A 152 -9.55 -14.58 5.24
CA LYS A 152 -8.26 -14.01 4.89
C LYS A 152 -8.23 -12.48 5.04
N ILE A 153 -9.30 -11.82 4.62
CA ILE A 153 -9.51 -10.39 4.88
C ILE A 153 -9.53 -10.11 6.39
N ALA A 154 -10.15 -11.01 7.18
CA ALA A 154 -10.21 -10.86 8.63
C ALA A 154 -8.86 -11.04 9.34
N GLU A 155 -7.88 -11.74 8.77
CA GLU A 155 -6.53 -11.86 9.34
C GLU A 155 -5.80 -10.51 9.40
N ASN A 156 -6.02 -9.63 8.42
CA ASN A 156 -5.37 -8.32 8.33
C ASN A 156 -6.24 -7.16 8.86
N ARG A 157 -7.17 -7.44 9.79
CA ARG A 157 -8.07 -6.44 10.40
C ARG A 157 -7.37 -5.18 10.89
N ASN A 158 -6.15 -5.28 11.42
CA ASN A 158 -5.44 -4.12 11.96
C ASN A 158 -5.03 -3.11 10.87
N LYS A 159 -4.51 -3.59 9.73
CA LYS A 159 -4.12 -2.71 8.60
C LYS A 159 -5.35 -2.04 7.98
N ILE A 160 -6.43 -2.80 7.82
CA ILE A 160 -7.71 -2.27 7.32
C ILE A 160 -8.27 -1.23 8.31
N ARG A 161 -8.19 -1.49 9.62
CA ARG A 161 -8.62 -0.54 10.65
C ARG A 161 -7.82 0.76 10.62
N GLU A 162 -6.50 0.69 10.45
CA GLU A 162 -5.67 1.89 10.30
C GLU A 162 -6.11 2.72 9.09
N LEU A 163 -6.39 2.05 7.97
CA LEU A 163 -6.89 2.70 6.76
C LEU A 163 -8.25 3.38 6.98
N ILE A 164 -9.20 2.71 7.64
CA ILE A 164 -10.53 3.26 7.98
C ILE A 164 -10.39 4.53 8.84
N ASN A 165 -9.50 4.51 9.83
CA ASN A 165 -9.26 5.70 10.66
C ASN A 165 -8.72 6.87 9.83
N TYR A 166 -7.85 6.58 8.85
CA TYR A 166 -7.35 7.61 7.93
C TYR A 166 -8.43 8.14 6.99
N GLU A 167 -9.31 7.27 6.49
CA GLU A 167 -10.47 7.65 5.70
C GLU A 167 -11.37 8.62 6.47
N THR A 168 -11.81 8.25 7.68
CA THR A 168 -12.65 9.12 8.53
C THR A 168 -11.97 10.46 8.80
N LEU A 169 -10.67 10.46 9.10
CA LEU A 169 -9.93 11.69 9.35
C LEU A 169 -9.84 12.59 8.10
N LEU A 170 -9.59 12.01 6.92
CA LEU A 170 -9.50 12.75 5.65
C LEU A 170 -10.85 13.30 5.22
N GLU A 171 -11.93 12.54 5.40
CA GLU A 171 -13.30 12.99 5.17
C GLU A 171 -13.63 14.18 6.06
N GLU A 172 -13.42 14.05 7.36
CA GLU A 172 -13.63 15.14 8.31
C GLU A 172 -12.82 16.39 7.94
N GLN A 173 -11.56 16.23 7.56
CA GLN A 173 -10.70 17.35 7.15
C GLN A 173 -11.20 18.01 5.86
N THR A 174 -11.74 17.22 4.93
CA THR A 174 -12.34 17.72 3.68
C THR A 174 -13.59 18.55 3.98
N PHE A 175 -14.50 18.05 4.81
CA PHE A 175 -15.68 18.80 5.22
C PHE A 175 -15.34 20.06 6.03
N LYS A 176 -14.35 19.99 6.92
CA LYS A 176 -13.85 21.16 7.66
C LYS A 176 -13.32 22.23 6.69
N ALA A 177 -12.50 21.85 5.71
CA ALA A 177 -11.97 22.77 4.71
C ALA A 177 -13.07 23.40 3.84
N LEU A 178 -14.07 22.62 3.42
CA LEU A 178 -15.24 23.15 2.69
C LEU A 178 -16.04 24.16 3.53
N ASN A 179 -16.23 23.87 4.81
CA ASN A 179 -16.91 24.79 5.73
C ASN A 179 -16.10 26.07 5.96
N GLU A 180 -14.78 25.98 6.06
CA GLU A 180 -13.88 27.13 6.15
C GLU A 180 -13.95 28.00 4.88
N LEU A 181 -13.94 27.38 3.69
CA LEU A 181 -14.10 28.07 2.42
C LEU A 181 -15.40 28.90 2.38
N ASN A 182 -16.52 28.28 2.76
CA ASN A 182 -17.81 28.95 2.82
C ASN A 182 -17.85 30.09 3.85
N LYS A 183 -17.12 29.95 4.98
CA LYS A 183 -17.02 31.03 5.97
C LYS A 183 -16.27 32.24 5.43
N VAL A 184 -15.15 32.03 4.74
CA VAL A 184 -14.35 33.11 4.11
C VAL A 184 -15.21 33.87 3.08
N ARG A 185 -15.91 33.15 2.19
CA ARG A 185 -16.86 33.74 1.22
C ARG A 185 -17.94 34.60 1.87
N ASN A 186 -18.50 34.11 2.95
CA ASN A 186 -19.53 34.82 3.70
C ASN A 186 -18.98 36.06 4.42
N GLN A 187 -17.71 36.06 4.79
CA GLN A 187 -17.05 37.23 5.36
C GLN A 187 -16.77 38.27 4.27
N ASP A 188 -16.25 37.84 3.12
CA ASP A 188 -15.93 38.73 2.00
C ASP A 188 -17.17 39.45 1.47
N SER A 189 -18.25 38.70 1.23
CA SER A 189 -19.54 39.28 0.82
C SER A 189 -20.12 40.28 1.84
N LYS A 190 -19.91 40.05 3.15
CA LYS A 190 -20.30 41.00 4.20
C LYS A 190 -19.44 42.26 4.19
N GLN A 191 -18.13 42.13 3.96
CA GLN A 191 -17.22 43.25 3.86
C GLN A 191 -17.55 44.12 2.65
N GLU A 192 -17.76 43.51 1.48
CA GLU A 192 -18.17 44.23 0.27
C GLU A 192 -19.46 45.03 0.46
N ASN A 193 -20.47 44.43 1.12
CA ASN A 193 -21.73 45.09 1.40
C ASN A 193 -21.60 46.25 2.40
N LYS A 194 -20.70 46.15 3.38
CA LYS A 194 -20.39 47.27 4.29
C LYS A 194 -19.74 48.43 3.55
N VAL A 195 -18.74 48.14 2.70
CA VAL A 195 -18.02 49.16 1.90
C VAL A 195 -18.99 49.90 0.97
N LYS A 196 -19.91 49.18 0.33
CA LYS A 196 -20.95 49.78 -0.53
C LYS A 196 -21.90 50.72 0.23
N LYS A 197 -22.22 50.41 1.49
CA LYS A 197 -23.08 51.25 2.35
C LYS A 197 -22.39 52.53 2.84
N THR A 198 -21.09 52.49 3.11
CA THR A 198 -20.32 53.68 3.53
C THR A 198 -19.98 54.65 2.40
N LYS A 199 -20.08 54.20 1.13
CA LYS A 199 -19.85 55.04 -0.06
C LYS A 199 -21.12 55.71 -0.59
N LYS A 200 -22.28 55.45 0.03
CA LYS A 200 -23.58 56.00 -0.34
C LYS A 200 -24.06 56.94 0.74
#